data_AF-A0A3B3VPP6-F1
#
_entry.id   AF-A0A3B3VPP6-F1
#
_cell.length_a   1.000
_cell.length_b   1.000
_cell.length_c   1.000
_cell.angle_alpha   90.00
_cell.angle_beta   90.00
_cell.angle_gamma   90.00
#
_symmetry.space_group_name_H-M   'P 1'
#
loop_
_entity.id
_entity.type
_entity.pdbx_description
1 polymer ?
#
loop_
_entity_poly.entity_id
_entity_poly.type
_entity_poly.pdbx_seq_one_letter_code
_entity_poly.pdbx_strand_id
1 'polypeptide(L)'
;MAASSELQLDQLPSDPLLHVLSYLSFRDLVHCSYVSKRLSDLSKHNPLWKRHCCKHWLLTDAERLQRGLSWYGLFKLYFADLGRYIRYYAELKNAWEQLKSFLQQRCPRMIVSLKVKLKSLLASNC
;
A
#
# COMPACT_ATOMS: atom_id res chain seq x y z
N MET A 1 -41.00 -14.84 18.31
CA MET A 1 -40.35 -13.63 17.76
C MET A 1 -38.91 -13.96 17.49
N ALA A 2 -38.48 -14.04 16.23
CA ALA A 2 -37.06 -14.15 15.91
C ALA A 2 -36.44 -12.81 16.25
N ALA A 3 -35.62 -12.76 17.31
CA ALA A 3 -34.80 -11.60 17.58
C ALA A 3 -33.96 -11.36 16.32
N SER A 4 -34.13 -10.21 15.68
CA SER A 4 -33.13 -9.70 14.75
C SER A 4 -31.89 -9.47 15.60
N SER A 5 -30.97 -10.44 15.62
CA SER A 5 -29.66 -10.28 16.20
C SER A 5 -28.94 -9.23 15.36
N GLU A 6 -29.07 -7.97 15.77
CA GLU A 6 -28.32 -6.87 15.17
C GLU A 6 -26.84 -7.20 15.32
N LEU A 7 -26.20 -7.55 14.21
CA LEU A 7 -24.77 -7.77 14.15
C LEU A 7 -24.07 -6.44 14.41
N GLN A 8 -23.50 -6.30 15.60
CA GLN A 8 -22.70 -5.13 15.93
C GLN A 8 -21.24 -5.35 15.52
N LEU A 9 -20.67 -4.38 14.81
CA LEU A 9 -19.31 -4.46 14.25
C LEU A 9 -18.25 -4.66 15.35
N ASP A 10 -18.47 -4.08 16.53
CA ASP A 10 -17.61 -4.15 17.70
C ASP A 10 -17.68 -5.48 18.45
N GLN A 11 -18.61 -6.37 18.09
CA GLN A 11 -18.70 -7.73 18.64
C GLN A 11 -18.06 -8.79 17.75
N LEU A 12 -17.76 -8.46 16.49
CA LEU A 12 -17.07 -9.37 15.57
C LEU A 12 -15.69 -9.76 16.12
N PRO A 13 -15.16 -10.96 15.88
CA PRO A 13 -13.77 -11.29 16.17
C PRO A 13 -12.78 -10.41 15.38
N SER A 14 -11.51 -10.39 15.79
CA SER A 14 -10.51 -9.51 15.16
C SER A 14 -10.24 -9.87 13.69
N ASP A 15 -10.19 -11.15 13.32
CA ASP A 15 -9.84 -11.56 11.95
C ASP A 15 -10.91 -11.16 10.91
N PRO A 16 -12.22 -11.38 11.11
CA PRO A 16 -13.25 -10.86 10.22
C PRO A 16 -13.20 -9.34 10.10
N LEU A 17 -12.98 -8.64 11.21
CA LEU A 17 -12.90 -7.19 11.20
C LEU A 17 -11.67 -6.69 10.43
N LEU A 18 -10.50 -7.32 10.62
CA LEU A 18 -9.30 -7.06 9.82
C LEU A 18 -9.53 -7.34 8.33
N HIS A 19 -10.28 -8.40 8.00
CA HIS A 19 -10.65 -8.68 6.62
C HIS A 19 -11.50 -7.57 6.02
N VAL A 20 -12.52 -7.07 6.73
CA VAL A 20 -13.33 -5.91 6.32
C VAL A 20 -12.43 -4.68 6.12
N LEU A 21 -11.57 -4.38 7.09
CA LEU A 21 -10.64 -3.25 7.02
C LEU A 21 -9.68 -3.35 5.80
N SER A 22 -9.36 -4.56 5.33
CA SER A 22 -8.45 -4.76 4.19
C SER A 22 -8.99 -4.25 2.84
N TYR A 23 -10.29 -4.01 2.75
CA TYR A 23 -10.95 -3.42 1.57
C TYR A 23 -10.92 -1.89 1.57
N LEU A 24 -10.63 -1.27 2.71
CA LEU A 24 -10.70 0.18 2.86
C LEU A 24 -9.53 0.90 2.18
N SER A 25 -9.75 2.17 1.83
CA SER A 25 -8.66 3.05 1.43
C SER A 25 -7.80 3.42 2.65
N PHE A 26 -6.57 3.87 2.42
CA PHE A 26 -5.72 4.32 3.52
C PHE A 26 -6.35 5.48 4.30
N ARG A 27 -7.16 6.32 3.64
CA ARG A 27 -7.88 7.44 4.30
C ARG A 27 -8.96 6.91 5.23
N ASP A 28 -9.74 5.94 4.76
CA ASP A 28 -10.82 5.36 5.54
C ASP A 28 -10.26 4.56 6.73
N LEU A 29 -9.13 3.85 6.55
CA LEU A 29 -8.41 3.21 7.66
C LEU A 29 -8.00 4.22 8.74
N VAL A 30 -7.49 5.40 8.36
CA VAL A 30 -7.15 6.46 9.30
C VAL A 30 -8.41 6.96 10.01
N HIS A 31 -9.53 7.17 9.30
CA HIS A 31 -10.78 7.58 9.93
C HIS A 31 -11.33 6.54 10.91
N CYS A 32 -11.28 5.24 10.57
CA CYS A 32 -11.65 4.15 11.48
C CYS A 32 -10.84 4.22 12.79
N SER A 33 -9.59 4.69 12.73
CA SER A 33 -8.74 4.82 13.93
C SER A 33 -9.25 5.86 14.94
N TYR A 34 -10.14 6.77 14.53
CA TYR A 34 -10.74 7.78 15.39
C TYR A 34 -12.09 7.37 15.99
N VAL A 35 -12.64 6.21 15.59
CA VAL A 35 -13.99 5.79 16.00
C VAL A 35 -13.99 5.13 17.38
N SER A 36 -13.05 4.21 17.63
CA SER A 36 -12.96 3.50 18.91
C SER A 36 -11.54 3.01 19.17
N LYS A 37 -11.21 2.69 20.44
CA LYS A 37 -9.92 2.11 20.81
C LYS A 37 -9.62 0.83 20.01
N ARG A 38 -10.62 -0.05 19.90
CA ARG A 38 -10.51 -1.31 19.17
C ARG A 38 -10.20 -1.09 17.69
N LEU A 39 -10.90 -0.16 17.04
CA LEU A 39 -10.64 0.16 15.63
C LEU A 39 -9.32 0.92 15.45
N SER A 40 -8.88 1.74 16.41
CA SER A 40 -7.52 2.32 16.43
C SER A 40 -6.44 1.24 16.37
N ASP A 41 -6.58 0.19 17.17
CA ASP A 41 -5.56 -0.85 17.25
C ASP A 41 -5.55 -1.71 15.98
N LEU A 42 -6.74 -2.11 15.50
CA LEU A 42 -6.87 -2.96 14.31
C LEU A 42 -6.54 -2.21 13.00
N SER A 43 -6.94 -0.94 12.86
CA SER A 43 -6.65 -0.15 11.65
C SER A 43 -5.15 0.07 11.41
N LYS A 44 -4.32 -0.03 12.46
CA LYS A 44 -2.85 0.08 12.38
C LYS A 44 -2.15 -1.25 12.13
N HIS A 45 -2.91 -2.35 12.00
CA HIS A 45 -2.36 -3.69 11.82
C HIS A 45 -1.52 -3.79 10.55
N ASN A 46 -0.30 -4.33 10.70
CA ASN A 46 0.78 -4.21 9.72
C ASN A 46 0.45 -4.70 8.29
N PRO A 47 -0.25 -5.83 8.09
CA PRO A 47 -0.66 -6.31 6.76
C PRO A 47 -1.56 -5.35 5.98
N LEU A 48 -2.42 -4.57 6.66
CA LEU A 48 -3.30 -3.59 6.00
C LEU A 48 -2.49 -2.55 5.22
N TRP A 49 -1.37 -2.12 5.83
CA TRP A 49 -0.52 -1.07 5.29
C TRP A 49 0.48 -1.56 4.24
N LYS A 50 0.81 -2.86 4.22
CA LYS A 50 1.67 -3.46 3.18
C LYS A 50 1.13 -3.17 1.78
N ARG A 51 -0.16 -3.44 1.55
CA ARG A 51 -0.83 -3.20 0.27
C ARG A 51 -0.72 -1.74 -0.16
N HIS A 52 -0.94 -0.80 0.76
CA HIS A 52 -0.87 0.63 0.47
C HIS A 52 0.56 1.09 0.16
N CYS A 53 1.56 0.63 0.93
CA CYS A 53 2.96 0.92 0.65
C CYS A 53 3.42 0.40 -0.71
N CYS A 54 3.12 -0.85 -1.04
CA CYS A 54 3.45 -1.42 -2.35
C CYS A 54 2.71 -0.71 -3.50
N LYS A 55 1.46 -0.27 -3.26
CA LYS A 55 0.65 0.43 -4.26
C LYS A 55 1.17 1.84 -4.54
N HIS A 56 1.37 2.65 -3.49
CA HIS A 56 1.63 4.08 -3.61
C HIS A 56 3.12 4.44 -3.62
N TRP A 57 3.95 3.67 -2.92
CA TRP A 57 5.36 3.99 -2.71
C TRP A 57 6.31 2.99 -3.36
N LEU A 58 5.79 1.93 -3.98
CA LEU A 58 6.57 0.85 -4.62
C LEU A 58 7.52 0.12 -3.68
N LEU A 59 7.30 0.24 -2.37
CA LEU A 59 8.18 -0.33 -1.36
C LEU A 59 8.09 -1.85 -1.31
N THR A 60 9.24 -2.46 -1.05
CA THR A 60 9.47 -3.91 -0.93
C THR A 60 9.71 -4.31 0.52
N ASP A 61 9.56 -5.61 0.82
CA ASP A 61 9.89 -6.13 2.16
C ASP A 61 11.37 -5.91 2.51
N ALA A 62 12.27 -5.93 1.52
CA ALA A 62 13.69 -5.68 1.73
C ALA A 62 13.95 -4.25 2.24
N GLU A 63 13.37 -3.24 1.59
CA GLU A 63 13.47 -1.84 2.01
C GLU A 63 12.83 -1.61 3.39
N ARG A 64 11.72 -2.31 3.67
CA ARG A 64 11.12 -2.27 5.00
C ARG A 64 12.03 -2.83 6.07
N LEU A 65 12.60 -4.01 5.82
CA LEU A 65 13.49 -4.69 6.75
C LEU A 65 14.74 -3.84 7.03
N GLN A 66 15.34 -3.25 5.99
CA GLN A 66 16.50 -2.36 6.13
C GLN A 66 16.24 -1.17 7.06
N ARG A 67 15.03 -0.58 7.02
CA ARG A 67 14.66 0.55 7.89
C ARG A 67 14.20 0.14 9.28
N GLY A 68 13.95 -1.15 9.54
CA GLY A 68 13.47 -1.64 10.84
C GLY A 68 12.09 -1.14 11.24
N LEU A 69 11.28 -0.65 10.29
CA LEU A 69 9.96 -0.07 10.56
C LEU A 69 8.82 -1.04 10.23
N SER A 70 7.65 -0.81 10.84
CA SER A 70 6.39 -1.41 10.39
C SER A 70 5.96 -0.78 9.06
N TRP A 71 5.13 -1.48 8.29
CA TRP A 71 4.49 -0.95 7.09
C TRP A 71 3.69 0.31 7.39
N TYR A 72 2.99 0.37 8.52
CA TYR A 72 2.30 1.59 8.95
C TYR A 72 3.27 2.74 9.24
N GLY A 73 4.37 2.45 9.93
CA GLY A 73 5.44 3.43 10.20
C GLY A 73 6.05 3.99 8.92
N LEU A 74 6.36 3.11 7.95
CA LEU A 74 6.85 3.52 6.63
C LEU A 74 5.82 4.34 5.86
N PHE A 75 4.56 3.92 5.88
CA PHE A 75 3.52 4.66 5.18
C PHE A 75 3.46 6.09 5.69
N LYS A 76 3.47 6.28 7.03
CA LYS A 76 3.50 7.63 7.63
C LYS A 76 4.74 8.43 7.23
N LEU A 77 5.92 7.81 7.25
CA LEU A 77 7.18 8.47 6.89
C LEU A 77 7.15 8.98 5.45
N TYR A 78 6.77 8.13 4.50
CA TYR A 78 6.66 8.50 3.08
C TYR A 78 5.49 9.45 2.83
N PHE A 79 4.38 9.31 3.56
CA PHE A 79 3.25 10.22 3.43
C PHE A 79 3.58 11.63 3.93
N ALA A 80 4.38 11.77 4.98
CA ALA A 80 4.80 13.08 5.49
C ALA A 80 5.58 13.89 4.45
N ASP A 81 6.43 13.21 3.67
CA ASP A 81 7.29 13.84 2.66
C ASP A 81 6.59 13.95 1.28
N LEU A 82 5.99 12.84 0.81
CA LEU A 82 5.49 12.69 -0.55
C LEU A 82 3.96 12.61 -0.65
N GLY A 83 3.25 12.67 0.48
CA GLY A 83 1.80 12.46 0.57
C GLY A 83 0.98 13.40 -0.33
N ARG A 84 1.45 14.63 -0.55
CA ARG A 84 0.80 15.60 -1.45
C ARG A 84 0.69 15.11 -2.89
N TYR A 85 1.58 14.20 -3.31
CA TYR A 85 1.62 13.66 -4.66
C TYR A 85 1.06 12.24 -4.79
N ILE A 86 0.51 11.67 -3.70
CA ILE A 86 0.11 10.25 -3.64
C ILE A 86 -0.85 9.82 -4.75
N ARG A 87 -1.65 10.75 -5.29
CA ARG A 87 -2.59 10.50 -6.39
C ARG A 87 -1.87 10.28 -7.73
N TYR A 88 -0.80 11.02 -7.98
CA TYR A 88 -0.03 10.94 -9.23
C TYR A 88 0.84 9.69 -9.31
N TYR A 89 1.35 9.20 -8.18
CA TYR A 89 2.17 7.97 -8.18
C TYR A 89 1.41 6.76 -8.73
N ALA A 90 0.12 6.65 -8.44
CA ALA A 90 -0.70 5.56 -8.97
C ALA A 90 -0.88 5.66 -10.50
N GLU A 91 -1.07 6.87 -11.03
CA GLU A 91 -1.18 7.14 -12.47
C GLU A 91 0.14 6.87 -13.19
N LEU A 92 1.25 7.40 -12.66
CA LEU A 92 2.61 7.14 -13.15
C LEU A 92 2.93 5.65 -13.18
N LYS A 93 2.60 4.92 -12.10
CA LYS A 93 2.78 3.47 -12.03
C LYS A 93 1.97 2.74 -13.10
N ASN A 94 0.72 3.15 -13.31
CA ASN A 94 -0.15 2.54 -14.32
C ASN A 94 0.39 2.80 -15.74
N ALA A 95 0.74 4.06 -16.05
CA ALA A 95 1.34 4.43 -17.32
C ALA A 95 2.65 3.65 -17.59
N TRP A 96 3.49 3.49 -16.57
CA TRP A 96 4.71 2.69 -16.66
C TRP A 96 4.43 1.21 -16.97
N GLU A 97 3.49 0.57 -16.26
CA GLU A 97 3.15 -0.83 -16.51
C GLU A 97 2.53 -1.04 -17.90
N GLN A 98 1.72 -0.08 -18.39
CA GLN A 98 1.19 -0.10 -19.76
C GLN A 98 2.31 -0.01 -20.80
N LEU A 99 3.22 0.96 -20.63
CA LEU A 99 4.39 1.11 -21.52
C LEU A 99 5.25 -0.15 -21.51
N LYS A 100 5.53 -0.69 -20.33
CA LYS A 100 6.32 -1.91 -20.14
C LYS A 100 5.67 -3.11 -20.84
N SER A 101 4.36 -3.30 -20.71
CA SER A 101 3.61 -4.35 -21.40
C SER A 101 3.70 -4.20 -22.92
N PHE A 102 3.46 -2.99 -23.44
CA PHE A 102 3.58 -2.68 -24.86
C PHE A 102 4.98 -2.99 -25.41
N LEU A 103 6.02 -2.55 -24.70
CA LEU A 103 7.41 -2.79 -25.11
C LEU A 103 7.80 -4.26 -25.04
N GLN A 104 7.31 -5.03 -24.07
CA GLN A 104 7.54 -6.48 -24.02
C GLN A 104 6.98 -7.19 -25.26
N GLN A 105 5.80 -6.78 -25.72
CA GLN A 105 5.13 -7.41 -26.86
C GLN A 105 5.69 -6.95 -28.21
N ARG A 106 6.00 -5.65 -28.35
CA ARG A 106 6.34 -5.04 -29.65
C ARG A 106 7.82 -4.75 -29.85
N CYS A 107 8.57 -4.49 -28.78
CA CYS A 107 9.95 -4.03 -28.84
C CYS A 107 10.85 -4.64 -27.73
N PRO A 108 11.01 -5.98 -27.68
CA PRO A 108 11.66 -6.68 -26.57
C PRO A 108 13.13 -6.25 -26.33
N ARG A 109 13.84 -5.85 -27.38
CA ARG A 109 15.23 -5.34 -27.27
C ARG A 109 15.30 -3.96 -26.59
N MET A 110 14.28 -3.12 -26.75
CA MET A 110 14.26 -1.78 -26.16
C MET A 110 13.97 -1.82 -24.66
N ILE A 111 13.03 -2.68 -24.22
CA ILE A 111 12.81 -2.91 -22.78
C ILE A 111 14.00 -3.61 -22.11
N VAL A 112 14.67 -4.49 -22.86
CA VAL A 112 16.09 -4.85 -22.76
C VAL A 112 16.97 -3.78 -22.11
N SER A 113 17.30 -2.82 -22.96
CA SER A 113 18.19 -1.70 -22.72
C SER A 113 17.68 -0.75 -21.64
N LEU A 114 16.37 -0.47 -21.61
CA LEU A 114 15.75 0.41 -20.61
C LEU A 114 15.89 -0.16 -19.18
N LYS A 115 15.67 -1.47 -18.99
CA LYS A 115 15.85 -2.11 -17.68
C LYS A 115 17.30 -2.04 -17.20
N VAL A 116 18.25 -2.18 -18.11
CA VAL A 116 19.69 -2.06 -17.80
C VAL A 116 20.03 -0.64 -17.36
N LYS A 117 19.56 0.39 -18.08
CA LYS A 117 19.78 1.80 -17.73
C LYS A 117 19.09 2.24 -16.44
N LEU A 118 17.88 1.77 -16.16
CA LEU A 118 17.17 2.07 -14.91
C LEU A 118 17.85 1.43 -13.70
N LYS A 119 18.39 0.21 -13.84
CA LYS A 119 19.20 -0.41 -12.78
C LYS A 119 20.48 0.37 -12.49
N SER A 120 21.18 0.86 -13.52
CA SER A 120 22.40 1.66 -13.30
C SER A 120 22.10 3.02 -12.64
N LEU A 121 20.97 3.65 -12.98
CA LEU A 121 20.54 4.90 -12.35
C LEU A 121 20.10 4.73 -10.89
N LEU A 122 19.42 3.63 -10.55
CA LEU A 122 19.03 3.34 -9.15
C LEU A 122 20.23 2.87 -8.30
N ALA A 123 21.22 2.21 -8.90
CA ALA A 123 22.47 1.86 -8.22
C ALA A 123 23.38 3.07 -7.94
N SER A 124 23.12 4.21 -8.60
CA SER A 124 23.88 5.45 -8.41
C SER A 124 23.30 6.36 -7.30
N ASN A 125 22.19 5.95 -6.67
CA ASN A 125 21.53 6.67 -5.57
C ASN A 125 21.51 5.85 -4.25
N CYS A 126 22.41 4.87 -4.11
CA CYS A 126 22.76 4.22 -2.84
C CYS A 126 24.24 4.46 -2.54
#